data_AF-A0A849SPS5-F1
#
_entry.id   AF-A0A849SPS5-F1
#
_cell.length_a   1.000
_cell.length_b   1.000
_cell.length_c   1.000
_cell.angle_alpha   90.00
_cell.angle_beta   90.00
_cell.angle_gamma   90.00
#
_symmetry.space_group_name_H-M   'P 1'
#
loop_
_entity.id
_entity.type
_entity.pdbx_description
1 polymer ?
#
loop_
_entity_poly.entity_id
_entity_poly.type
_entity_poly.pdbx_seq_one_letter_code
_entity_poly.pdbx_strand_id
1 'polypeptide(L)' 'MTTLKVRESVSDAIYFVMSDQPDGCPQCQSRLDLVEIVMIDEERVFVNFCDDCQNEVLIVEN' A
#
# COMPACT_ATOMS: atom_id res chain seq x y z
N MET A 1 -2.17 1.69 19.09
CA MET A 1 -1.11 0.69 18.84
C MET A 1 -1.71 -0.33 17.88
N THR A 2 -1.46 -0.17 16.58
CA THR A 2 -2.01 -1.07 15.55
C THR A 2 -0.84 -1.81 14.92
N THR A 3 -0.86 -3.13 15.06
CA THR A 3 0.25 -4.02 14.70
C THR A 3 0.21 -4.30 13.19
N LEU A 4 1.15 -3.73 12.44
CA LEU A 4 1.43 -4.08 11.05
C LEU A 4 1.91 -5.53 10.97
N LYS A 5 1.22 -6.38 10.20
CA LYS A 5 1.67 -7.73 9.89
C LYS A 5 2.16 -7.77 8.45
N VAL A 6 3.48 -7.85 8.29
CA VAL A 6 4.14 -8.05 6.99
C VAL A 6 4.04 -9.55 6.66
N ARG A 7 3.45 -9.90 5.53
CA ARG A 7 3.47 -11.27 4.98
C ARG A 7 4.54 -11.31 3.89
N GLU A 8 5.67 -11.95 4.17
CA GLU A 8 6.75 -12.19 3.22
C GLU A 8 6.43 -13.42 2.35
N SER A 9 6.20 -13.22 1.05
CA SER A 9 6.62 -14.19 0.03
C SER A 9 6.48 -13.64 -1.40
N VAL A 10 7.60 -13.73 -2.14
CA VAL A 10 7.84 -13.55 -3.59
C VAL A 10 8.02 -12.09 -4.07
N SER A 11 9.30 -11.68 -4.14
CA SER A 11 9.80 -10.33 -4.47
C SER A 11 9.56 -9.31 -3.36
N ASP A 12 10.57 -8.51 -2.98
CA ASP A 12 10.63 -7.59 -1.82
C ASP A 12 9.60 -6.43 -1.79
N ALA A 13 8.39 -6.63 -2.32
CA ALA A 13 7.29 -5.69 -2.25
C ALA A 13 6.63 -5.78 -0.86
N ILE A 14 6.68 -4.67 -0.11
CA ILE A 14 5.98 -4.53 1.16
C ILE A 14 4.54 -4.10 0.86
N TYR A 15 3.57 -4.98 1.15
CA TYR A 15 2.15 -4.71 0.99
C TYR A 15 1.49 -4.24 2.29
N PHE A 16 0.58 -3.26 2.19
CA PHE A 16 -0.22 -2.75 3.32
C PHE A 16 -1.66 -3.28 3.23
N VAL A 17 -2.14 -3.96 4.28
CA VAL A 17 -3.48 -4.54 4.36
C VAL A 17 -4.47 -3.52 4.93
N MET A 18 -5.55 -3.21 4.20
CA MET A 18 -6.56 -2.23 4.63
C MET A 18 -7.64 -2.86 5.52
N SER A 19 -7.80 -2.36 6.74
CA SER A 19 -9.10 -2.43 7.45
C SER A 19 -9.91 -1.14 7.30
N ASP A 20 -9.24 -0.02 7.09
CA ASP A 20 -9.78 1.31 6.77
C ASP A 20 -8.73 1.97 5.88
N GLN A 21 -9.10 2.53 4.73
CA GLN A 21 -8.12 3.07 3.78
C GLN A 21 -7.16 4.04 4.48
N PRO A 22 -5.82 3.85 4.40
CA PRO A 22 -4.92 4.88 4.88
C PRO A 22 -5.03 6.06 3.92
N ASP A 23 -5.69 7.13 4.35
CA ASP A 23 -5.84 8.39 3.60
C ASP A 23 -4.48 9.06 3.26
N GLY A 24 -3.36 8.51 3.78
CA GLY A 24 -2.03 9.07 3.57
C GLY A 24 -0.90 8.06 3.65
N CYS A 25 0.25 8.51 3.14
CA CYS A 25 1.49 7.76 3.07
C CYS A 25 1.94 7.30 4.46
N PRO A 26 2.33 6.04 4.65
CA PRO A 26 2.73 5.52 5.96
C PRO A 26 3.99 6.20 6.53
N GLN A 27 4.78 6.89 5.69
CA GLN A 27 6.01 7.55 6.10
C GLN A 27 5.80 9.02 6.48
N CYS A 28 5.11 9.80 5.65
CA CYS A 28 4.95 11.25 5.84
C CYS A 28 3.51 11.69 6.15
N GLN A 29 2.54 10.78 6.09
CA GLN A 29 1.09 11.04 6.20
C GLN A 29 0.51 11.96 5.11
N SER A 30 1.31 12.35 4.12
CA SER A 30 0.82 13.11 2.96
C SER A 30 -0.14 12.28 2.13
N ARG A 31 -0.98 12.97 1.37
CA ARG A 31 -1.96 12.32 0.48
C ARG A 31 -1.26 11.37 -0.49
N LEU A 32 -1.89 10.22 -0.69
CA LEU A 32 -1.53 9.24 -1.70
C LEU A 32 -2.39 9.45 -2.95
N ASP A 33 -1.76 9.42 -4.11
CA ASP A 33 -2.46 9.45 -5.39
C ASP A 33 -2.49 8.05 -5.99
N LEU A 34 -3.69 7.57 -6.33
CA LEU A 34 -3.87 6.28 -6.98
C LEU A 34 -3.32 6.35 -8.40
N VAL A 35 -2.30 5.55 -8.69
CA VAL A 35 -1.68 5.46 -10.01
C VAL A 35 -2.39 4.41 -10.85
N GLU A 36 -2.49 3.20 -10.31
CA GLU A 36 -3.11 2.07 -11.00
C GLU A 36 -3.68 1.03 -10.03
N ILE A 37 -4.55 0.16 -10.56
CA ILE A 37 -5.06 -0.99 -9.85
C ILE A 37 -4.66 -2.23 -10.65
N VAL A 38 -3.92 -3.13 -10.01
CA VAL A 38 -3.40 -4.35 -10.62
C VAL A 38 -3.91 -5.58 -9.87
N MET A 39 -3.95 -6.73 -10.56
CA MET A 39 -4.29 -8.02 -9.95
C MET A 39 -2.99 -8.79 -9.68
N ILE A 40 -2.71 -9.13 -8.43
CA ILE A 40 -1.56 -9.95 -8.02
C ILE A 40 -2.09 -11.08 -7.16
N ASP A 41 -1.77 -12.33 -7.52
CA ASP A 41 -2.21 -13.53 -6.77
C ASP A 41 -3.71 -13.57 -6.45
N GLU A 42 -4.56 -13.20 -7.44
CA GLU A 42 -6.02 -13.09 -7.31
C GLU A 42 -6.53 -11.98 -6.38
N GLU A 43 -5.63 -11.15 -5.84
CA GLU A 43 -5.94 -9.99 -4.99
C GLU A 43 -5.88 -8.68 -5.80
N ARG A 44 -6.75 -7.72 -5.45
CA ARG A 44 -6.73 -6.36 -6.00
C ARG A 44 -5.71 -5.53 -5.23
N VAL A 45 -4.65 -5.12 -5.93
CA VAL A 45 -3.59 -4.26 -5.39
C VAL A 45 -3.75 -2.86 -5.97
N PHE A 46 -3.87 -1.88 -5.08
CA PHE A 46 -3.92 -0.46 -5.38
C PHE A 46 -2.50 0.08 -5.28
N VAL A 47 -1.93 0.47 -6.42
CA VAL A 47 -0.62 1.11 -6.51
C VAL A 47 -0.83 2.60 -6.33
N ASN A 48 -0.37 3.13 -5.19
CA ASN A 48 -0.47 4.54 -4.88
C ASN A 48 0.92 5.17 -4.87
N PHE A 49 1.03 6.45 -5.21
CA PHE A 49 2.28 7.18 -5.16
C PHE A 49 2.19 8.32 -4.15
N CYS A 50 3.27 8.53 -3.40
CA CYS A 50 3.43 9.69 -2.55
C CYS A 50 4.41 10.67 -3.19
N ASP A 51 3.93 11.85 -3.58
CA ASP A 51 4.78 12.89 -4.16
C ASP A 51 5.84 13.42 -3.18
N ASP A 52 5.55 13.46 -1.88
CA ASP A 52 6.48 13.99 -0.88
C ASP A 52 7.62 13.00 -0.57
N CYS A 53 7.30 11.70 -0.49
CA CYS A 53 8.29 10.64 -0.26
C CYS A 53 8.91 10.11 -1.54
N GLN A 54 8.37 10.48 -2.71
CA GLN A 54 8.76 9.97 -4.03
C GLN A 54 8.80 8.43 -4.06
N ASN A 55 7.77 7.78 -3.50
CA ASN A 55 7.71 6.33 -3.39
C ASN A 55 6.31 5.76 -3.67
N GLU A 56 6.30 4.48 -4.05
CA GLU A 56 5.09 3.70 -4.26
C GLU A 56 4.64 3.03 -2.96
N VAL A 57 3.33 3.01 -2.74
CA VAL A 57 2.66 2.39 -1.61
C VAL A 57 1.63 1.42 -2.16
N LEU A 58 1.90 0.13 -1.95
CA LEU A 58 1.06 -0.96 -2.42
C LEU A 58 0.05 -1.33 -1.36
N ILE A 59 -1.22 -1.21 -1.70
CA ILE A 59 -2.33 -1.37 -0.76
C ILE A 59 -3.24 -2.50 -1.26
N VAL A 60 -3.62 -3.43 -0.39
CA VAL A 60 -4.55 -4.52 -0.73
C VAL A 60 -5.88 -4.38 0.02
N GLU A 61 -7.00 -4.59 -0.68
CA GLU A 61 -8.32 -4.74 -0.05
C GLU A 61 -8.38 -6.10 0.66
N ASN A 62 -8.72 -6.11 1.95
CA ASN A 62 -8.86 -7.31 2.77
C ASN A 62 -10.31 -7.83 2.80
#